data_AF-A0A117XVL9-F1
#
_entry.id   AF-A0A117XVL9-F1
#
_cell.length_a   1.000
_cell.length_b   1.000
_cell.length_c   1.000
_cell.angle_alpha   90.00
_cell.angle_beta   90.00
_cell.angle_gamma   90.00
#
_symmetry.space_group_name_H-M   'P 1'
#
loop_
_entity.id
_entity.type
_entity.pdbx_description
1 polymer ?
#
loop_
_entity_poly.entity_id
_entity_poly.type
_entity_poly.pdbx_seq_one_letter_code
_entity_poly.pdbx_strand_id
1 'polypeptide(L)'
;MTLDWLHLGTLILAIHVLGIVAACHAILNTRTSQGAIAWAVSLAAMPYLTLIPYLFLGRSKFSGYVDARRHETEALRTHTHPVPWAVADSTDGAAASALGQPAVHALTRLGGMPFLAGNAVRTLVNGEATFASILSAIDDARDYVIVQFFIVRDDALGQMLRDALLARAAAGVRCYLLYDSIGSFDLPHGYVDALRAGGVEVHPFATKRQFVNRFQLNFRNHRKIVVVDGNCAFVGGHNVGVEYLGAKPRLSPWRDTHIELRGPVVASLQYVFAEDWHWATQKLPPLAPPPAALPDADMHCLAVPMGPADKQETGSLFFVETINAARERVWITTPYLVPDEAVIAALKLAVMRGVDVRILIPSRRDHVVVFEASKLYARDLADAGVKVFRYRPGFLHQKVVLIDRSAAAIGSANLDNRSFRLNFEIMVLTVDRAFADEVEAMLTADFALAYEVDASEYRRSPAWRRVAMHIARLFAPIL
;
A
#
# COMPACT_ATOMS: atom_id res chain seq x y z
N MET A 1 -47.97 17.46 11.85
CA MET A 1 -47.48 18.74 11.29
C MET A 1 -47.66 18.67 9.79
N THR A 2 -48.52 19.52 9.22
CA THR A 2 -48.66 19.67 7.78
C THR A 2 -47.45 20.44 7.26
N LEU A 3 -46.65 19.83 6.38
CA LEU A 3 -45.57 20.53 5.68
C LEU A 3 -46.21 21.57 4.75
N ASP A 4 -46.21 22.84 5.18
CA ASP A 4 -46.61 23.97 4.33
C ASP A 4 -45.40 24.47 3.52
N TRP A 5 -45.64 25.17 2.41
CA TRP A 5 -44.65 25.68 1.46
C TRP A 5 -43.52 26.48 2.11
N LEU A 6 -43.83 27.19 3.20
CA LEU A 6 -42.82 27.91 3.99
C LEU A 6 -41.78 26.95 4.57
N HIS A 7 -42.20 25.80 5.12
CA HIS A 7 -41.30 24.79 5.69
C HIS A 7 -40.41 24.17 4.61
N LEU A 8 -40.99 23.90 3.43
CA LEU A 8 -40.24 23.38 2.29
C LEU A 8 -39.20 24.39 1.78
N GLY A 9 -39.58 25.66 1.67
CA GLY A 9 -38.68 26.75 1.28
C GLY A 9 -37.53 26.94 2.27
N THR A 10 -37.82 26.91 3.58
CA THR A 10 -36.80 26.98 4.64
C THR A 10 -35.84 25.79 4.57
N LEU A 11 -36.34 24.57 4.34
CA LEU A 11 -35.50 23.38 4.19
C LEU A 11 -34.57 23.49 2.97
N ILE A 12 -35.09 23.93 1.83
CA ILE A 12 -34.32 24.17 0.60
C ILE A 12 -33.22 25.21 0.83
N LEU A 13 -33.55 26.33 1.48
CA LEU A 13 -32.58 27.37 1.81
C LEU A 13 -31.50 26.83 2.75
N ALA A 14 -31.89 26.10 3.80
CA ALA A 14 -30.94 25.50 4.74
C ALA A 14 -29.97 24.54 4.05
N ILE A 15 -30.45 23.70 3.11
CA ILE A 15 -29.60 22.80 2.34
C ILE A 15 -28.60 23.57 1.47
N HIS A 16 -29.01 24.66 0.82
CA HIS A 16 -28.09 25.49 0.04
C HIS A 16 -27.08 26.22 0.90
N VAL A 17 -27.48 26.75 2.06
CA VAL A 17 -26.55 27.37 3.02
C VAL A 17 -25.50 26.34 3.47
N LEU A 18 -25.93 25.12 3.82
CA LEU A 18 -25.03 24.02 4.14
C LEU A 18 -24.11 23.68 2.95
N GLY A 19 -24.64 23.70 1.72
CA GLY A 19 -23.88 23.54 0.48
C GLY A 19 -22.76 24.58 0.35
N ILE A 20 -23.06 25.86 0.54
CA ILE A 20 -22.07 26.94 0.49
C ILE A 20 -21.02 26.80 1.59
N VAL A 21 -21.44 26.51 2.83
CA VAL A 21 -20.51 26.26 3.94
C VAL A 21 -19.58 25.09 3.62
N ALA A 22 -20.12 23.99 3.10
CA ALA A 22 -19.35 22.83 2.67
C ALA A 22 -18.42 23.16 1.50
N ALA A 23 -18.84 24.00 0.54
CA ALA A 23 -18.02 24.47 -0.57
C ALA A 23 -16.83 25.30 -0.08
N CYS A 24 -17.05 26.24 0.85
CA CYS A 24 -15.97 26.99 1.50
C CYS A 24 -15.00 26.04 2.24
N HIS A 25 -15.53 25.07 2.99
CA HIS A 25 -14.71 24.06 3.62
C HIS A 25 -13.91 23.24 2.60
N ALA A 26 -14.48 22.89 1.44
CA ALA A 26 -13.80 22.17 0.37
C ALA A 26 -12.66 22.98 -0.23
N ILE A 27 -12.86 24.28 -0.48
CA ILE A 27 -11.82 25.19 -0.98
C ILE A 27 -10.61 25.22 -0.03
N LEU A 28 -10.86 25.23 1.29
CA LEU A 28 -9.81 25.33 2.29
C LEU A 28 -9.08 24.00 2.55
N ASN A 29 -9.72 22.85 2.30
CA ASN A 29 -9.24 21.54 2.77
C ASN A 29 -8.97 20.52 1.66
N THR A 30 -9.33 20.78 0.41
CA THR A 30 -9.05 19.85 -0.71
C THR A 30 -7.58 19.97 -1.14
N ARG A 31 -6.94 18.84 -1.46
CA ARG A 31 -5.51 18.78 -1.79
C ARG A 31 -5.16 19.50 -3.09
N THR A 32 -6.02 19.41 -4.10
CA THR A 32 -5.77 19.97 -5.43
C THR A 32 -6.76 21.08 -5.74
N SER A 33 -6.31 22.08 -6.51
CA SER A 33 -7.16 23.16 -7.00
C SER A 33 -8.33 22.63 -7.84
N GLN A 34 -8.08 21.64 -8.69
CA GLN A 34 -9.12 21.01 -9.51
C GLN A 34 -10.18 20.30 -8.66
N GLY A 35 -9.76 19.55 -7.63
CA GLY A 35 -10.69 18.92 -6.70
C GLY A 35 -11.48 19.94 -5.87
N ALA A 36 -10.84 21.04 -5.46
CA ALA A 36 -11.50 22.13 -4.75
C ALA A 36 -12.59 22.78 -5.61
N ILE A 37 -12.29 23.07 -6.88
CA ILE A 37 -13.26 23.62 -7.84
C ILE A 37 -14.41 22.63 -8.04
N ALA A 38 -14.11 21.34 -8.29
CA ALA A 38 -15.11 20.32 -8.50
C ALA A 38 -16.08 20.21 -7.32
N TRP A 39 -15.57 20.14 -6.08
CA TRP A 39 -16.42 20.12 -4.89
C TRP A 39 -17.17 21.43 -4.69
N ALA A 40 -16.51 22.58 -4.80
CA ALA A 40 -17.13 23.87 -4.54
C ALA A 40 -18.30 24.16 -5.48
N VAL A 41 -18.10 23.95 -6.80
CA VAL A 41 -19.15 24.15 -7.80
C VAL A 41 -20.30 23.17 -7.57
N SER A 42 -20.01 21.89 -7.32
CA SER A 42 -21.04 20.85 -7.13
C SER A 42 -21.84 21.06 -5.84
N LEU A 43 -21.20 21.48 -4.75
CA LEU A 43 -21.84 21.79 -3.47
C LEU A 43 -22.67 23.06 -3.52
N ALA A 44 -22.25 24.06 -4.29
CA ALA A 44 -23.01 25.30 -4.48
C ALA A 44 -24.21 25.10 -5.42
N ALA A 45 -24.03 24.39 -6.54
CA ALA A 45 -25.05 24.28 -7.58
C ALA A 45 -26.08 23.17 -7.32
N MET A 46 -25.68 22.06 -6.71
CA MET A 46 -26.55 20.89 -6.51
C MET A 46 -26.34 20.22 -5.14
N PRO A 47 -26.49 20.96 -4.02
CA PRO A 47 -26.19 20.48 -2.67
C PRO A 47 -26.93 19.20 -2.28
N TYR A 48 -28.15 19.00 -2.79
CA TYR A 48 -28.98 17.82 -2.54
C TYR A 48 -28.32 16.50 -2.95
N LEU A 49 -27.47 16.54 -3.98
CA LEU A 49 -26.77 15.36 -4.50
C LEU A 49 -25.34 15.26 -3.97
N THR A 50 -24.76 16.38 -3.52
CA THR A 50 -23.31 16.49 -3.31
C THR A 50 -22.93 16.59 -1.85
N LEU A 51 -23.80 17.10 -0.98
CA LEU A 51 -23.53 17.18 0.47
C LEU A 51 -23.27 15.80 1.07
N ILE A 52 -24.09 14.80 0.74
CA ILE A 52 -23.93 13.45 1.28
C ILE A 52 -22.59 12.85 0.83
N PRO A 53 -22.27 12.72 -0.48
CA PRO A 53 -20.96 12.25 -0.91
C PRO A 53 -19.78 13.04 -0.32
N TYR A 54 -19.91 14.36 -0.18
CA TYR A 54 -18.86 15.20 0.38
C TYR A 54 -18.52 14.85 1.84
N LEU A 55 -19.50 14.45 2.64
CA LEU A 55 -19.25 14.00 4.02
C LEU A 55 -18.32 12.78 4.09
N PHE A 56 -18.39 11.90 3.08
CA PHE A 56 -17.58 10.67 3.02
C PHE A 56 -16.26 10.87 2.25
N LEU A 57 -16.30 11.63 1.15
CA LEU A 57 -15.23 11.72 0.17
C LEU A 57 -14.45 13.03 0.21
N GLY A 58 -15.02 14.08 0.82
CA GLY A 58 -14.48 15.45 0.75
C GLY A 58 -13.28 15.73 1.65
N ARG A 59 -12.96 14.84 2.60
CA ARG A 59 -11.80 14.99 3.47
C ARG A 59 -10.56 14.36 2.84
N SER A 60 -9.48 15.12 2.86
CA SER A 60 -8.21 14.75 2.23
C SER A 60 -7.11 14.34 3.23
N LYS A 61 -7.30 14.56 4.54
CA LYS A 61 -6.30 14.25 5.57
C LYS A 61 -6.89 13.41 6.70
N PHE A 62 -6.07 12.50 7.22
CA PHE A 62 -6.42 11.63 8.35
C PHE A 62 -5.85 12.20 9.67
N SER A 63 -6.44 13.31 10.15
CA SER A 63 -5.87 14.12 11.24
C SER A 63 -5.76 13.40 12.59
N GLY A 64 -6.73 12.56 12.95
CA GLY A 64 -6.74 11.89 14.26
C GLY A 64 -5.57 10.92 14.48
N TYR A 65 -5.06 10.31 13.41
CA TYR A 65 -3.90 9.42 13.47
C TYR A 65 -2.60 10.20 13.70
N VAL A 66 -2.50 11.43 13.17
CA VAL A 66 -1.32 12.29 13.38
C VAL A 66 -1.23 12.73 14.84
N ASP A 67 -2.36 13.03 15.48
CA ASP A 67 -2.40 13.43 16.88
C ASP A 67 -2.06 12.25 17.81
N ALA A 68 -2.53 11.03 17.49
CA ALA A 68 -2.11 9.80 18.16
C ALA A 68 -0.60 9.53 17.96
N ARG A 69 -0.07 9.77 16.76
CA ARG A 69 1.36 9.63 16.43
C ARG A 69 2.21 10.61 17.23
N ARG A 70 1.84 11.90 17.30
CA ARG A 70 2.64 12.95 17.95
C ARG A 70 2.74 12.82 19.48
N HIS A 71 1.69 12.36 20.15
CA HIS A 71 1.70 12.25 21.61
C HIS A 71 2.49 11.04 22.14
N GLU A 72 2.77 10.03 21.30
CA GLU A 72 3.45 8.81 21.73
C GLU A 72 4.66 8.42 20.89
N THR A 73 5.12 9.21 19.91
CA THR A 73 6.27 8.83 19.06
C THR A 73 7.51 8.45 19.89
N GLU A 74 7.76 9.15 20.98
CA GLU A 74 8.92 8.90 21.84
C GLU A 74 8.76 7.64 22.69
N ALA A 75 7.55 7.40 23.23
CA ALA A 75 7.20 6.16 23.93
C ALA A 75 7.21 4.96 22.97
N LEU A 76 6.58 5.07 21.79
CA LEU A 76 6.62 4.08 20.72
C LEU A 76 8.06 3.73 20.36
N ARG A 77 8.92 4.71 20.07
CA ARG A 77 10.33 4.47 19.72
C ARG A 77 11.14 3.85 20.86
N THR A 78 10.87 4.21 22.11
CA THR A 78 11.56 3.59 23.25
C THR A 78 11.03 2.19 23.57
N HIS A 79 9.72 1.94 23.41
CA HIS A 79 9.06 0.66 23.70
C HIS A 79 9.23 -0.37 22.57
N THR A 80 9.37 0.08 21.32
CA THR A 80 9.65 -0.78 20.14
C THR A 80 11.12 -0.68 19.69
N HIS A 81 12.00 -0.43 20.65
CA HIS A 81 13.46 -0.57 20.59
C HIS A 81 14.28 0.66 20.16
N PRO A 82 15.42 0.90 20.84
CA PRO A 82 16.40 1.92 20.48
C PRO A 82 17.30 1.40 19.35
N VAL A 83 16.74 1.08 18.17
CA VAL A 83 17.56 1.18 16.96
C VAL A 83 18.08 2.62 16.95
N PRO A 84 19.33 2.91 16.57
CA PRO A 84 19.75 4.29 16.33
C PRO A 84 18.91 4.85 15.17
N TRP A 85 17.70 5.33 15.47
CA TRP A 85 16.82 6.05 14.55
C TRP A 85 17.40 7.43 14.19
N ALA A 86 18.66 7.68 14.54
CA ALA A 86 19.45 8.77 14.02
C ALA A 86 19.60 8.57 12.51
N VAL A 87 18.63 9.11 11.77
CA VAL A 87 18.59 9.21 10.31
C VAL A 87 19.94 9.68 9.75
N ALA A 88 20.67 10.51 10.51
CA ALA A 88 21.98 11.05 10.16
C ALA A 88 23.09 10.00 10.04
N ASP A 89 23.04 8.88 10.78
CA ASP A 89 24.12 7.88 10.77
C ASP A 89 23.93 6.80 9.69
N SER A 90 22.76 6.75 9.06
CA SER A 90 22.37 5.73 8.07
C SER A 90 22.64 6.10 6.60
N THR A 91 23.36 7.21 6.37
CA THR A 91 23.43 7.82 5.05
C THR A 91 24.68 7.53 4.25
N ASP A 92 25.65 6.84 4.84
CA ASP A 92 26.94 6.55 4.24
C ASP A 92 27.10 5.02 4.12
N GLY A 93 27.78 4.54 3.07
CA GLY A 93 28.01 3.10 2.84
C GLY A 93 27.42 2.56 1.54
N ALA A 94 27.11 1.26 1.50
CA ALA A 94 26.71 0.54 0.28
C ALA A 94 25.46 1.13 -0.38
N ALA A 95 24.45 1.52 0.42
CA ALA A 95 23.25 2.19 -0.08
C ALA A 95 23.56 3.50 -0.82
N ALA A 96 24.45 4.33 -0.27
CA ALA A 96 24.82 5.60 -0.87
C ALA A 96 25.66 5.43 -2.16
N SER A 97 26.54 4.42 -2.19
CA SER A 97 27.28 4.05 -3.40
C SER A 97 26.36 3.55 -4.51
N ALA A 98 25.31 2.79 -4.16
CA ALA A 98 24.37 2.19 -5.10
C ALA A 98 23.34 3.18 -5.67
N LEU A 99 22.72 4.01 -4.81
CA LEU A 99 21.60 4.89 -5.17
C LEU A 99 22.01 6.37 -5.30
N GLY A 100 23.17 6.73 -4.75
CA GLY A 100 23.59 8.11 -4.56
C GLY A 100 23.16 8.66 -3.19
N GLN A 101 24.07 9.40 -2.55
CA GLN A 101 23.85 9.97 -1.22
C GLN A 101 22.59 10.87 -1.13
N PRO A 102 22.28 11.74 -2.11
CA PRO A 102 21.05 12.55 -2.06
C PRO A 102 19.77 11.70 -2.04
N ALA A 103 19.75 10.59 -2.80
CA ALA A 103 18.59 9.70 -2.85
C ALA A 103 18.41 8.95 -1.55
N VAL A 104 19.50 8.43 -0.97
CA VAL A 104 19.46 7.81 0.37
C VAL A 104 18.94 8.79 1.41
N HIS A 105 19.42 10.03 1.43
CA HIS A 105 18.93 11.07 2.35
C HIS A 105 17.43 11.32 2.18
N ALA A 106 16.97 11.49 0.93
CA ALA A 106 15.57 11.75 0.62
C ALA A 106 14.69 10.58 1.06
N LEU A 107 15.02 9.35 0.66
CA LEU A 107 14.26 8.14 0.98
C LEU A 107 14.20 7.87 2.49
N THR A 108 15.30 8.06 3.20
CA THR A 108 15.37 7.90 4.66
C THR A 108 14.48 8.91 5.38
N ARG A 109 14.46 10.16 4.93
CA ARG A 109 13.57 11.21 5.47
C ARG A 109 12.10 10.98 5.13
N LEU A 110 11.81 10.47 3.93
CA LEU A 110 10.46 10.13 3.49
C LEU A 110 9.87 8.97 4.31
N GLY A 111 10.62 7.88 4.48
CA GLY A 111 10.19 6.74 5.31
C GLY A 111 10.23 7.02 6.81
N GLY A 112 11.01 8.04 7.24
CA GLY A 112 11.22 8.37 8.64
C GLY A 112 12.00 7.29 9.41
N MET A 113 12.67 6.38 8.69
CA MET A 113 13.39 5.19 9.18
C MET A 113 14.79 5.16 8.55
N PRO A 114 15.82 4.65 9.26
CA PRO A 114 17.16 4.50 8.72
C PRO A 114 17.25 3.34 7.72
N PHE A 115 18.25 3.40 6.82
CA PHE A 115 18.76 2.18 6.19
C PHE A 115 19.49 1.33 7.24
N LEU A 116 19.18 0.04 7.26
CA LEU A 116 19.79 -0.92 8.18
C LEU A 116 20.58 -1.95 7.37
N ALA A 117 21.83 -2.18 7.74
CA ALA A 117 22.66 -3.27 7.20
C ALA A 117 22.39 -4.59 7.94
N GLY A 118 23.02 -5.69 7.51
CA GLY A 118 22.95 -6.95 8.25
C GLY A 118 21.69 -7.79 8.01
N ASN A 119 21.01 -7.58 6.88
CA ASN A 119 19.76 -8.27 6.56
C ASN A 119 19.95 -9.35 5.49
N ALA A 120 19.04 -10.32 5.51
CA ALA A 120 18.85 -11.28 4.43
C ALA A 120 17.41 -11.18 3.93
N VAL A 121 17.24 -11.07 2.61
CA VAL A 121 15.94 -10.95 1.93
C VAL A 121 15.90 -11.95 0.79
N ARG A 122 14.77 -12.65 0.64
CA ARG A 122 14.51 -13.55 -0.50
C ARG A 122 13.09 -13.35 -1.02
N THR A 123 12.87 -13.53 -2.31
CA THR A 123 11.52 -13.42 -2.88
C THR A 123 10.68 -14.67 -2.65
N LEU A 124 9.37 -14.46 -2.50
CA LEU A 124 8.32 -15.46 -2.48
C LEU A 124 7.39 -15.16 -3.66
N VAL A 125 7.60 -15.91 -4.75
CA VAL A 125 7.15 -15.56 -6.10
C VAL A 125 5.66 -15.85 -6.34
N ASN A 126 5.00 -16.59 -5.47
CA ASN A 126 3.57 -16.89 -5.63
C ASN A 126 2.89 -17.14 -4.29
N GLY A 127 1.57 -17.33 -4.32
CA GLY A 127 0.77 -17.55 -3.12
C GLY A 127 1.18 -18.82 -2.37
N GLU A 128 1.47 -19.91 -3.09
CA GLU A 128 1.90 -21.17 -2.48
C GLU A 128 3.19 -21.01 -1.67
N ALA A 129 4.24 -20.45 -2.28
CA ALA A 129 5.53 -20.22 -1.59
C ALA A 129 5.38 -19.22 -0.44
N THR A 130 4.53 -18.20 -0.61
CA THR A 130 4.25 -17.19 0.41
C THR A 130 3.58 -17.80 1.63
N PHE A 131 2.44 -18.46 1.45
CA PHE A 131 1.67 -18.99 2.56
C PHE A 131 2.29 -20.24 3.18
N ALA A 132 3.01 -21.06 2.41
CA ALA A 132 3.82 -22.13 2.99
C ALA A 132 4.90 -21.58 3.93
N SER A 133 5.62 -20.53 3.52
CA SER A 133 6.67 -19.92 4.36
C SER A 133 6.08 -19.23 5.59
N ILE A 134 4.97 -18.50 5.43
CA ILE A 134 4.28 -17.83 6.55
C ILE A 134 3.77 -18.85 7.57
N LEU A 135 3.04 -19.87 7.13
CA LEU A 135 2.46 -20.87 8.05
C LEU A 135 3.55 -21.68 8.75
N SER A 136 4.61 -22.07 8.03
CA SER A 136 5.77 -22.73 8.64
C SER A 136 6.44 -21.86 9.70
N ALA A 137 6.61 -20.56 9.44
CA ALA A 137 7.17 -19.66 10.43
C ALA A 137 6.25 -19.51 11.65
N ILE A 138 4.94 -19.41 11.45
CA ILE A 138 3.96 -19.36 12.55
C ILE A 138 4.05 -20.63 13.40
N ASP A 139 4.13 -21.82 12.79
CA ASP A 139 4.23 -23.08 13.51
C ASP A 139 5.48 -23.16 14.41
N ASP A 140 6.60 -22.56 13.96
CA ASP A 140 7.85 -22.52 14.70
C ASP A 140 7.91 -21.47 15.82
N ALA A 141 6.92 -20.56 15.87
CA ALA A 141 6.90 -19.43 16.79
C ALA A 141 6.98 -19.85 18.27
N ARG A 142 7.73 -19.08 19.06
CA ARG A 142 8.01 -19.36 20.48
C ARG A 142 7.60 -18.24 21.42
N ASP A 143 7.53 -17.00 20.95
CA ASP A 143 7.26 -15.84 21.78
C ASP A 143 6.02 -15.06 21.32
N TYR A 144 6.01 -14.64 20.05
CA TYR A 144 4.84 -13.97 19.48
C TYR A 144 4.75 -14.06 17.96
N VAL A 145 3.53 -13.88 17.48
CA VAL A 145 3.19 -13.76 16.06
C VAL A 145 2.38 -12.48 15.86
N ILE A 146 2.85 -11.63 14.94
CA ILE A 146 2.10 -10.49 14.41
C ILE A 146 1.55 -10.88 13.05
N VAL A 147 0.27 -10.65 12.82
CA VAL A 147 -0.38 -10.79 11.52
C VAL A 147 -1.18 -9.53 11.20
N GLN A 148 -0.88 -8.92 10.06
CA GLN A 148 -1.59 -7.76 9.55
C GLN A 148 -1.90 -7.96 8.06
N PHE A 149 -3.18 -7.87 7.69
CA PHE A 149 -3.63 -7.99 6.30
C PHE A 149 -4.79 -7.06 5.97
N PHE A 150 -4.89 -6.65 4.70
CA PHE A 150 -6.04 -5.89 4.20
C PHE A 150 -7.29 -6.77 4.07
N ILE A 151 -7.15 -7.96 3.46
CA ILE A 151 -8.23 -8.93 3.31
C ILE A 151 -7.87 -10.20 4.08
N VAL A 152 -8.80 -10.63 4.94
CA VAL A 152 -8.86 -11.97 5.50
C VAL A 152 -10.22 -12.56 5.15
N ARG A 153 -10.22 -13.72 4.49
CA ARG A 153 -11.44 -14.49 4.19
C ARG A 153 -11.56 -15.67 5.14
N ASP A 154 -12.78 -16.11 5.42
CA ASP A 154 -13.05 -17.42 6.04
C ASP A 154 -13.22 -18.48 4.95
N ASP A 155 -12.13 -18.78 4.26
CA ASP A 155 -12.02 -19.88 3.29
C ASP A 155 -10.90 -20.85 3.72
N ALA A 156 -10.54 -21.83 2.88
CA ALA A 156 -9.55 -22.84 3.27
C ALA A 156 -8.22 -22.23 3.73
N LEU A 157 -7.71 -21.20 3.05
CA LEU A 157 -6.45 -20.55 3.45
C LEU A 157 -6.63 -19.72 4.72
N GLY A 158 -7.74 -19.01 4.85
CA GLY A 158 -8.08 -18.30 6.08
C GLY A 158 -8.21 -19.22 7.30
N GLN A 159 -8.84 -20.38 7.11
CA GLN A 159 -8.98 -21.39 8.16
C GLN A 159 -7.63 -21.99 8.55
N MET A 160 -6.73 -22.24 7.60
CA MET A 160 -5.35 -22.66 7.91
C MET A 160 -4.63 -21.61 8.77
N LEU A 161 -4.73 -20.32 8.41
CA LEU A 161 -4.15 -19.24 9.22
C LEU A 161 -4.78 -19.18 10.62
N ARG A 162 -6.11 -19.26 10.71
CA ARG A 162 -6.85 -19.27 11.97
C ARG A 162 -6.35 -20.39 12.88
N ASP A 163 -6.30 -21.60 12.35
CA ASP A 163 -5.99 -22.80 13.11
C ASP A 163 -4.51 -22.79 13.56
N ALA A 164 -3.59 -22.28 12.73
CA ALA A 164 -2.20 -22.08 13.12
C ALA A 164 -2.06 -21.07 14.28
N LEU A 165 -2.76 -19.93 14.22
CA LEU A 165 -2.76 -18.94 15.30
C LEU A 165 -3.36 -19.49 16.59
N LEU A 166 -4.48 -20.23 16.50
CA LEU A 166 -5.08 -20.91 17.65
C LEU A 166 -4.14 -21.94 18.28
N ALA A 167 -3.45 -22.73 17.46
CA ALA A 167 -2.50 -23.73 17.92
C ALA A 167 -1.29 -23.08 18.64
N ARG A 168 -0.80 -21.94 18.16
CA ARG A 168 0.27 -21.18 18.82
C ARG A 168 -0.20 -20.49 20.10
N ALA A 169 -1.37 -19.87 20.08
CA ALA A 169 -1.96 -19.28 21.29
C ALA A 169 -2.18 -20.33 22.39
N ALA A 170 -2.66 -21.53 22.04
CA ALA A 170 -2.79 -22.64 22.98
C ALA A 170 -1.44 -23.12 23.54
N ALA A 171 -0.35 -22.94 22.80
CA ALA A 171 1.02 -23.23 23.25
C ALA A 171 1.65 -22.07 24.08
N GLY A 172 0.90 -21.01 24.37
CA GLY A 172 1.35 -19.85 25.15
C GLY A 172 2.05 -18.76 24.36
N VAL A 173 2.08 -18.86 23.02
CA VAL A 173 2.64 -17.82 22.13
C VAL A 173 1.65 -16.68 22.00
N ARG A 174 2.11 -15.43 22.09
CA ARG A 174 1.24 -14.25 21.97
C ARG A 174 0.91 -13.99 20.51
N CYS A 175 -0.35 -14.10 20.13
CA CYS A 175 -0.76 -13.92 18.74
C CYS A 175 -1.59 -12.64 18.57
N TYR A 176 -1.19 -11.77 17.64
CA TYR A 176 -1.87 -10.52 17.32
C TYR A 176 -2.36 -10.57 15.87
N LEU A 177 -3.65 -10.31 15.65
CA LEU A 177 -4.24 -10.17 14.32
C LEU A 177 -4.89 -8.80 14.15
N LEU A 178 -4.37 -8.03 13.20
CA LEU A 178 -4.94 -6.77 12.75
C LEU A 178 -5.45 -6.92 11.31
N TYR A 179 -6.71 -6.59 11.05
CA TYR A 179 -7.29 -6.70 9.71
C TYR A 179 -8.09 -5.46 9.33
N ASP A 180 -8.11 -5.08 8.04
CA ASP A 180 -8.93 -3.95 7.62
C ASP A 180 -10.42 -4.30 7.64
N SER A 181 -11.20 -3.50 8.36
CA SER A 181 -12.65 -3.71 8.53
C SER A 181 -13.48 -3.63 7.24
N ILE A 182 -13.02 -2.88 6.23
CA ILE A 182 -13.73 -2.74 4.95
C ILE A 182 -13.17 -3.73 3.93
N GLY A 183 -11.85 -3.95 3.90
CA GLY A 183 -11.23 -4.98 3.06
C GLY A 183 -11.74 -6.39 3.40
N SER A 184 -11.98 -6.65 4.68
CA SER A 184 -12.50 -7.92 5.20
C SER A 184 -13.98 -7.83 5.59
N PHE A 185 -14.79 -7.07 4.86
CA PHE A 185 -16.21 -6.87 5.19
C PHE A 185 -17.04 -8.17 5.19
N ASP A 186 -16.61 -9.17 4.43
CA ASP A 186 -17.23 -10.50 4.35
C ASP A 186 -16.74 -11.47 5.44
N LEU A 187 -15.82 -11.05 6.33
CA LEU A 187 -15.28 -11.91 7.38
C LEU A 187 -16.34 -12.15 8.48
N PRO A 188 -16.78 -13.39 8.75
CA PRO A 188 -17.82 -13.66 9.73
C PRO A 188 -17.37 -13.32 11.16
N HIS A 189 -18.30 -12.83 11.99
CA HIS A 189 -18.05 -12.60 13.42
C HIS A 189 -17.56 -13.87 14.13
N GLY A 190 -18.12 -15.05 13.78
CA GLY A 190 -17.72 -16.33 14.34
C GLY A 190 -16.24 -16.69 14.11
N TYR A 191 -15.64 -16.27 13.00
CA TYR A 191 -14.20 -16.44 12.76
C TYR A 191 -13.37 -15.65 13.78
N VAL A 192 -13.75 -14.38 13.99
CA VAL A 192 -13.08 -13.47 14.92
C VAL A 192 -13.28 -13.89 16.37
N ASP A 193 -14.50 -14.30 16.72
CA ASP A 193 -14.85 -14.73 18.07
C ASP A 193 -14.14 -16.04 18.45
N ALA A 194 -13.97 -16.96 17.50
CA ALA A 194 -13.18 -18.17 17.71
C ALA A 194 -11.71 -17.86 18.05
N LEU A 195 -11.08 -16.94 17.31
CA LEU A 195 -9.71 -16.50 17.58
C LEU A 195 -9.57 -15.86 18.96
N ARG A 196 -10.49 -14.96 19.32
CA ARG A 196 -10.51 -14.30 20.64
C ARG A 196 -10.70 -15.29 21.77
N ALA A 197 -11.63 -16.23 21.62
CA ALA A 197 -11.88 -17.28 22.61
C ALA A 197 -10.67 -18.20 22.78
N GLY A 198 -9.88 -18.42 21.71
CA GLY A 198 -8.64 -19.19 21.73
C GLY A 198 -7.39 -18.42 22.20
N GLY A 199 -7.54 -17.18 22.67
CA GLY A 199 -6.43 -16.40 23.24
C GLY A 199 -5.65 -15.53 22.24
N VAL A 200 -6.12 -15.41 20.99
CA VAL A 200 -5.53 -14.50 20.01
C VAL A 200 -6.10 -13.09 20.21
N GLU A 201 -5.24 -12.08 20.26
CA GLU A 201 -5.65 -10.68 20.28
C GLU A 201 -6.04 -10.24 18.86
N VAL A 202 -7.35 -10.05 18.62
CA VAL A 202 -7.87 -9.72 17.29
C VAL A 202 -8.61 -8.40 17.26
N HIS A 203 -8.12 -7.47 16.43
CA HIS A 203 -8.69 -6.14 16.28
C HIS A 203 -8.90 -5.75 14.81
N PRO A 204 -10.06 -5.14 14.47
CA PRO A 204 -10.24 -4.51 13.18
C PRO A 204 -9.51 -3.16 13.15
N PHE A 205 -8.75 -2.89 12.10
CA PHE A 205 -8.37 -1.53 11.73
C PHE A 205 -9.62 -0.81 11.19
N ALA A 206 -10.12 0.14 11.97
CA ALA A 206 -11.27 0.96 11.61
C ALA A 206 -10.97 2.43 11.85
N THR A 207 -11.63 3.29 11.08
CA THR A 207 -11.65 4.74 11.31
C THR A 207 -12.63 5.13 12.43
N LYS A 208 -13.24 4.14 13.09
CA LYS A 208 -14.22 4.33 14.16
C LYS A 208 -13.52 4.61 15.48
N ARG A 209 -13.38 5.88 15.84
CA ARG A 209 -13.24 6.30 17.23
C ARG A 209 -14.30 7.36 17.56
N GLN A 210 -14.72 7.43 18.83
CA GLN A 210 -15.76 8.34 19.34
C GLN A 210 -15.50 9.84 19.06
N PHE A 211 -14.27 10.22 18.71
CA PHE A 211 -13.85 11.60 18.41
C PHE A 211 -13.47 11.83 16.93
N VAL A 212 -13.55 10.81 16.07
CA VAL A 212 -13.23 10.91 14.64
C VAL A 212 -14.48 10.58 13.82
N ASN A 213 -14.73 11.39 12.79
CA ASN A 213 -15.95 11.37 12.02
C ASN A 213 -16.24 9.99 11.38
N ARG A 214 -17.42 9.42 11.66
CA ARG A 214 -17.96 8.14 11.16
C ARG A 214 -18.00 7.99 9.63
N PHE A 215 -17.72 9.05 8.88
CA PHE A 215 -17.80 9.09 7.43
C PHE A 215 -16.45 8.89 6.72
N GLN A 216 -15.33 8.69 7.44
CA GLN A 216 -14.01 8.44 6.85
C GLN A 216 -13.83 6.99 6.36
N LEU A 217 -14.56 6.57 5.33
CA LEU A 217 -14.47 5.22 4.74
C LEU A 217 -13.27 5.06 3.80
N ASN A 218 -12.75 6.17 3.26
CA ASN A 218 -11.74 6.12 2.18
C ASN A 218 -10.36 5.62 2.61
N PHE A 219 -9.97 5.85 3.87
CA PHE A 219 -8.63 5.53 4.36
C PHE A 219 -8.55 4.09 4.83
N ARG A 220 -7.72 3.25 4.22
CA ARG A 220 -7.67 1.80 4.46
C ARG A 220 -6.29 1.35 4.87
N ASN A 221 -6.21 0.35 5.74
CA ASN A 221 -4.93 -0.30 6.03
C ASN A 221 -4.66 -1.36 4.95
N HIS A 222 -3.78 -1.03 4.01
CA HIS A 222 -3.44 -1.90 2.89
C HIS A 222 -2.07 -2.58 3.08
N ARG A 223 -1.49 -2.53 4.29
CA ARG A 223 -0.24 -3.23 4.60
C ARG A 223 -0.50 -4.73 4.77
N LYS A 224 0.49 -5.53 4.38
CA LYS A 224 0.54 -6.96 4.64
C LYS A 224 1.86 -7.25 5.33
N ILE A 225 1.81 -7.44 6.64
CA ILE A 225 2.98 -7.61 7.50
C ILE A 225 2.73 -8.84 8.36
N VAL A 226 3.63 -9.80 8.32
CA VAL A 226 3.70 -10.89 9.30
C VAL A 226 5.06 -10.83 9.97
N VAL A 227 5.12 -10.93 11.29
CA VAL A 227 6.39 -11.02 12.04
C VAL A 227 6.28 -12.18 13.01
N VAL A 228 7.32 -13.02 13.05
CA VAL A 228 7.44 -14.15 13.98
C VAL A 228 8.66 -13.95 14.86
N ASP A 229 8.43 -13.88 16.17
CA ASP A 229 9.44 -13.76 17.24
C ASP A 229 10.45 -12.62 17.06
N GLY A 230 10.17 -11.66 16.19
CA GLY A 230 11.10 -10.56 15.84
C GLY A 230 12.26 -10.99 14.94
N ASN A 231 12.35 -12.27 14.59
CA ASN A 231 13.49 -12.83 13.86
C ASN A 231 13.23 -12.94 12.36
N CYS A 232 11.96 -13.10 11.99
CA CYS A 232 11.52 -13.31 10.62
C CYS A 232 10.29 -12.44 10.34
N ALA A 233 10.24 -11.83 9.16
CA ALA A 233 9.11 -11.06 8.72
C ALA A 233 8.76 -11.31 7.26
N PHE A 234 7.50 -11.02 6.91
CA PHE A 234 6.98 -11.15 5.56
C PHE A 234 6.24 -9.88 5.14
N VAL A 235 6.54 -9.38 3.95
CA VAL A 235 5.92 -8.18 3.37
C VAL A 235 5.67 -8.39 1.87
N GLY A 236 4.55 -7.88 1.34
CA GLY A 236 4.29 -7.94 -0.10
C GLY A 236 2.84 -7.65 -0.48
N GLY A 237 2.39 -8.24 -1.61
CA GLY A 237 1.09 -7.92 -2.21
C GLY A 237 -0.08 -8.88 -1.92
N HIS A 238 0.19 -10.13 -1.54
CA HIS A 238 -0.82 -11.16 -1.26
C HIS A 238 -1.70 -10.82 -0.05
N ASN A 239 -3.00 -11.13 -0.12
CA ASN A 239 -3.88 -11.19 1.04
C ASN A 239 -4.28 -12.64 1.36
N VAL A 240 -5.04 -12.84 2.43
CA VAL A 240 -5.46 -14.17 2.87
C VAL A 240 -6.78 -14.54 2.21
N GLY A 241 -6.70 -15.44 1.22
CA GLY A 241 -7.84 -16.03 0.52
C GLY A 241 -7.41 -17.00 -0.58
N VAL A 242 -8.25 -17.98 -0.91
CA VAL A 242 -7.91 -19.04 -1.89
C VAL A 242 -7.69 -18.50 -3.31
N GLU A 243 -8.19 -17.31 -3.65
CA GLU A 243 -7.90 -16.68 -4.94
C GLU A 243 -6.40 -16.41 -5.15
N TYR A 244 -5.66 -16.13 -4.07
CA TYR A 244 -4.22 -15.89 -4.09
C TYR A 244 -3.42 -17.18 -4.30
N LEU A 245 -4.04 -18.34 -4.06
CA LEU A 245 -3.54 -19.67 -4.43
C LEU A 245 -4.01 -20.12 -5.83
N GLY A 246 -4.64 -19.22 -6.59
CA GLY A 246 -5.10 -19.53 -7.95
C GLY A 246 -6.47 -20.21 -8.03
N ALA A 247 -7.22 -20.33 -6.93
CA ALA A 247 -8.54 -20.98 -6.91
C ALA A 247 -9.68 -20.14 -7.53
N LYS A 248 -9.37 -18.99 -8.15
CA LYS A 248 -10.34 -18.14 -8.87
C LYS A 248 -10.07 -18.18 -10.37
N PRO A 249 -10.72 -19.07 -11.15
CA PRO A 249 -10.34 -19.38 -12.54
C PRO A 249 -10.19 -18.16 -13.46
N ARG A 250 -11.09 -17.18 -13.34
CA ARG A 250 -11.06 -15.96 -14.17
C ARG A 250 -9.79 -15.12 -13.98
N LEU A 251 -9.23 -15.11 -12.78
CA LEU A 251 -8.04 -14.33 -12.41
C LEU A 251 -6.79 -15.22 -12.23
N SER A 252 -6.95 -16.54 -12.34
CA SER A 252 -5.86 -17.51 -12.16
C SER A 252 -4.94 -17.57 -13.40
N PRO A 253 -3.62 -17.79 -13.22
CA PRO A 253 -2.92 -17.74 -11.93
C PRO A 253 -2.88 -16.32 -11.35
N TRP A 254 -2.97 -16.22 -10.02
CA TRP A 254 -2.76 -14.95 -9.33
C TRP A 254 -1.25 -14.73 -9.17
N ARG A 255 -0.69 -13.81 -9.95
CA ARG A 255 0.75 -13.52 -9.94
C ARG A 255 1.03 -12.31 -9.06
N ASP A 256 1.63 -12.54 -7.91
CA ASP A 256 2.01 -11.52 -6.95
C ASP A 256 3.34 -11.93 -6.28
N THR A 257 3.96 -11.05 -5.50
CA THR A 257 5.25 -11.30 -4.85
C THR A 257 5.21 -10.85 -3.39
N HIS A 258 5.74 -11.70 -2.51
CA HIS A 258 6.15 -11.34 -1.15
C HIS A 258 7.67 -11.44 -1.01
N ILE A 259 8.19 -10.93 0.08
CA ILE A 259 9.56 -11.15 0.53
C ILE A 259 9.55 -11.72 1.95
N GLU A 260 10.45 -12.66 2.21
CA GLU A 260 10.85 -13.03 3.57
C GLU A 260 12.08 -12.20 3.94
N LEU A 261 12.06 -11.59 5.12
CA LEU A 261 13.14 -10.78 5.66
C LEU A 261 13.59 -11.31 7.01
N ARG A 262 14.91 -11.28 7.22
CA ARG A 262 15.54 -11.54 8.51
C ARG A 262 16.61 -10.48 8.77
N GLY A 263 16.83 -10.15 10.04
CA GLY A 263 17.81 -9.17 10.47
C GLY A 263 17.19 -7.87 10.98
N PRO A 264 17.99 -6.80 11.17
CA PRO A 264 17.58 -5.59 11.87
C PRO A 264 16.35 -4.87 11.29
N VAL A 265 16.06 -5.00 9.99
CA VAL A 265 14.89 -4.38 9.34
C VAL A 265 13.55 -4.85 9.94
N VAL A 266 13.53 -6.01 10.60
CA VAL A 266 12.32 -6.50 11.28
C VAL A 266 11.85 -5.52 12.36
N ALA A 267 12.75 -4.80 13.05
CA ALA A 267 12.37 -3.74 14.00
C ALA A 267 11.54 -2.64 13.32
N SER A 268 11.92 -2.22 12.12
CA SER A 268 11.16 -1.21 11.38
C SER A 268 9.75 -1.70 11.05
N LEU A 269 9.59 -2.99 10.70
CA LEU A 269 8.28 -3.59 10.43
C LEU A 269 7.42 -3.73 11.69
N GLN A 270 8.03 -4.13 12.81
CA GLN A 270 7.38 -4.16 14.12
C GLN A 270 6.91 -2.78 14.56
N TYR A 271 7.73 -1.74 14.33
CA TYR A 271 7.37 -0.35 14.62
C TYR A 271 6.13 0.07 13.81
N VAL A 272 6.08 -0.24 12.51
CA VAL A 272 4.90 0.08 11.67
C VAL A 272 3.66 -0.63 12.19
N PHE A 273 3.76 -1.92 12.54
CA PHE A 273 2.66 -2.65 13.14
C PHE A 273 2.24 -2.04 14.48
N ALA A 274 3.18 -1.68 15.35
CA ALA A 274 2.87 -1.10 16.65
C ALA A 274 2.17 0.26 16.54
N GLU A 275 2.50 1.09 15.54
CA GLU A 275 1.74 2.32 15.24
C GLU A 275 0.29 1.99 14.85
N ASP A 276 0.08 1.02 13.96
CA ASP A 276 -1.26 0.60 13.51
C ASP A 276 -2.05 -0.09 14.64
N TRP A 277 -1.38 -0.87 15.48
CA TRP A 277 -1.95 -1.56 16.63
C TRP A 277 -2.34 -0.57 17.73
N HIS A 278 -1.48 0.39 18.04
CA HIS A 278 -1.79 1.46 18.98
C HIS A 278 -2.98 2.29 18.48
N TRP A 279 -3.03 2.59 17.19
CA TRP A 279 -4.20 3.24 16.60
C TRP A 279 -5.49 2.45 16.86
N ALA A 280 -5.46 1.13 16.67
CA ALA A 280 -6.62 0.27 16.85
C ALA A 280 -6.99 0.00 18.31
N THR A 281 -6.01 -0.06 19.23
CA THR A 281 -6.20 -0.60 20.60
C THR A 281 -5.88 0.37 21.72
N GLN A 282 -5.14 1.45 21.43
CA GLN A 282 -4.55 2.38 22.42
C GLN A 282 -3.59 1.70 23.40
N LYS A 283 -3.00 0.58 22.97
CA LYS A 283 -1.99 -0.17 23.72
C LYS A 283 -0.80 -0.45 22.80
N LEU A 284 0.37 -0.59 23.40
CA LEU A 284 1.56 -1.08 22.70
C LEU A 284 1.68 -2.58 22.92
N PRO A 285 1.90 -3.37 21.85
CA PRO A 285 2.17 -4.78 22.02
C PRO A 285 3.59 -4.95 22.61
N PRO A 286 3.80 -5.83 23.60
CA PRO A 286 5.12 -6.11 24.17
C PRO A 286 5.97 -6.97 23.21
N LEU A 287 6.61 -6.34 22.24
CA LEU A 287 7.42 -7.02 21.21
C LEU A 287 8.88 -7.14 21.64
N ALA A 288 9.50 -8.30 21.38
CA ALA A 288 10.93 -8.49 21.60
C ALA A 288 11.75 -7.85 20.46
N PRO A 289 12.96 -7.33 20.76
CA PRO A 289 13.84 -6.78 19.73
C PRO A 289 14.24 -7.87 18.73
N PRO A 290 14.39 -7.51 17.44
CA PRO A 290 14.97 -8.45 16.49
C PRO A 290 16.43 -8.77 16.90
N PRO A 291 16.99 -9.87 16.41
CA PRO A 291 18.40 -10.17 16.61
C PRO A 291 19.25 -9.06 15.99
N ALA A 292 20.46 -8.89 16.53
CA ALA A 292 21.48 -8.07 15.89
C ALA A 292 21.75 -8.56 14.45
N ALA A 293 22.50 -7.76 13.67
CA ALA A 293 22.88 -8.08 12.30
C ALA A 293 23.21 -9.57 12.12
N LEU A 294 22.60 -10.19 11.10
CA LEU A 294 22.84 -11.60 10.83
C LEU A 294 24.31 -11.78 10.42
N PRO A 295 25.01 -12.79 10.98
CA PRO A 295 26.34 -13.15 10.50
C PRO A 295 26.29 -13.41 8.98
N ASP A 296 27.26 -12.87 8.24
CA ASP A 296 27.43 -13.03 6.79
C ASP A 296 26.31 -12.44 5.91
N ALA A 297 25.40 -11.65 6.47
CA ALA A 297 24.39 -10.92 5.71
C ALA A 297 24.77 -9.44 5.57
N ASP A 298 24.70 -8.87 4.36
CA ASP A 298 25.10 -7.47 4.10
C ASP A 298 24.06 -6.68 3.30
N MET A 299 22.83 -7.19 3.18
CA MET A 299 21.78 -6.46 2.48
C MET A 299 21.36 -5.24 3.30
N HIS A 300 21.33 -4.07 2.65
CA HIS A 300 20.89 -2.83 3.27
C HIS A 300 19.42 -2.60 2.97
N CYS A 301 18.59 -2.58 4.01
CA CYS A 301 17.13 -2.47 3.86
C CYS A 301 16.61 -1.17 4.46
N LEU A 302 15.67 -0.54 3.76
CA LEU A 302 14.86 0.57 4.25
C LEU A 302 13.38 0.19 4.15
N ALA A 303 12.70 0.16 5.29
CA ALA A 303 11.24 0.13 5.30
C ALA A 303 10.69 1.54 5.07
N VAL A 304 9.75 1.67 4.15
CA VAL A 304 9.11 2.94 3.77
C VAL A 304 7.61 2.80 4.02
N PRO A 305 7.14 3.09 5.25
CA PRO A 305 5.71 3.21 5.51
C PRO A 305 5.18 4.47 4.83
N MET A 306 4.01 4.34 4.21
CA MET A 306 3.31 5.46 3.57
C MET A 306 1.90 5.53 4.13
N GLY A 307 1.31 6.72 4.21
CA GLY A 307 -0.09 6.80 4.59
C GLY A 307 -0.73 8.18 4.51
N PRO A 308 -2.06 8.23 4.65
CA PRO A 308 -2.86 9.47 4.59
C PRO A 308 -2.60 10.45 5.75
N ALA A 309 -1.86 10.01 6.75
CA ALA A 309 -1.45 10.79 7.91
C ALA A 309 -0.08 11.50 7.70
N ASP A 310 0.60 11.24 6.59
CA ASP A 310 1.92 11.83 6.34
C ASP A 310 1.82 13.34 6.05
N LYS A 311 2.89 14.07 6.39
CA LYS A 311 2.97 15.51 6.13
C LYS A 311 3.14 15.82 4.64
N GLN A 312 3.79 14.92 3.92
CA GLN A 312 4.06 14.99 2.50
C GLN A 312 3.35 13.84 1.78
N GLU A 313 3.32 13.89 0.45
CA GLU A 313 2.80 12.81 -0.40
C GLU A 313 3.83 11.67 -0.50
N THR A 314 4.13 11.01 0.63
CA THR A 314 5.25 10.06 0.78
C THR A 314 5.27 9.00 -0.33
N GLY A 315 4.10 8.44 -0.69
CA GLY A 315 4.03 7.43 -1.74
C GLY A 315 4.44 7.95 -3.11
N SER A 316 3.89 9.11 -3.52
CA SER A 316 4.27 9.75 -4.78
C SER A 316 5.76 10.12 -4.81
N LEU A 317 6.25 10.74 -3.72
CA LEU A 317 7.65 11.15 -3.59
C LEU A 317 8.62 9.96 -3.58
N PHE A 318 8.24 8.82 -2.99
CA PHE A 318 9.02 7.58 -3.05
C PHE A 318 9.21 7.10 -4.49
N PHE A 319 8.12 7.03 -5.27
CA PHE A 319 8.22 6.62 -6.68
C PHE A 319 9.05 7.63 -7.49
N VAL A 320 8.84 8.93 -7.29
CA VAL A 320 9.63 9.98 -7.96
C VAL A 320 11.12 9.82 -7.64
N GLU A 321 11.49 9.65 -6.36
CA GLU A 321 12.90 9.55 -5.96
C GLU A 321 13.55 8.27 -6.48
N THR A 322 12.87 7.12 -6.39
CA THR A 322 13.38 5.85 -6.92
C THR A 322 13.56 5.88 -8.45
N ILE A 323 12.64 6.52 -9.19
CA ILE A 323 12.77 6.71 -10.65
C ILE A 323 13.91 7.68 -10.98
N ASN A 324 14.13 8.71 -10.16
CA ASN A 324 15.22 9.67 -10.36
C ASN A 324 16.59 9.10 -10.01
N ALA A 325 16.67 8.21 -9.02
CA ALA A 325 17.89 7.52 -8.64
C ALA A 325 18.40 6.56 -9.74
N ALA A 326 17.50 6.00 -10.55
CA ALA A 326 17.84 5.08 -11.63
C ALA A 326 18.70 5.74 -12.72
N ARG A 327 19.80 5.06 -13.09
CA ARG A 327 20.79 5.50 -14.10
C ARG A 327 20.79 4.64 -15.35
N GLU A 328 20.51 3.35 -15.23
CA GLU A 328 20.52 2.37 -16.31
C GLU A 328 19.11 1.87 -16.63
N ARG A 329 18.34 1.48 -15.60
CA ARG A 329 16.98 0.96 -15.77
C ARG A 329 16.10 1.20 -14.55
N VAL A 330 14.79 1.29 -14.80
CA VAL A 330 13.77 1.18 -13.76
C VAL A 330 12.61 0.35 -14.27
N TRP A 331 12.38 -0.82 -13.67
CA TRP A 331 11.29 -1.71 -14.03
C TRP A 331 10.27 -1.76 -12.91
N ILE A 332 9.00 -1.51 -13.24
CA ILE A 332 7.91 -1.43 -12.26
C ILE A 332 6.85 -2.47 -12.60
N THR A 333 6.34 -3.19 -11.61
CA THR A 333 5.13 -4.00 -11.76
C THR A 333 4.05 -3.47 -10.84
N THR A 334 2.83 -3.39 -11.36
CA THR A 334 1.70 -2.86 -10.60
C THR A 334 0.37 -3.38 -11.15
N PRO A 335 -0.62 -3.73 -10.28
CA PRO A 335 -1.96 -4.04 -10.75
C PRO A 335 -2.69 -2.83 -11.33
N TYR A 336 -2.39 -1.64 -10.81
CA TYR A 336 -3.13 -0.42 -11.10
C TYR A 336 -2.15 0.69 -11.49
N LEU A 337 -2.23 1.11 -12.76
CA LEU A 337 -1.42 2.19 -13.32
C LEU A 337 -2.28 3.43 -13.43
N VAL A 338 -2.33 4.22 -12.36
CA VAL A 338 -3.02 5.52 -12.30
C VAL A 338 -2.14 6.53 -11.56
N PRO A 339 -0.87 6.74 -11.99
CA PRO A 339 0.05 7.62 -11.29
C PRO A 339 -0.42 9.08 -11.35
N ASP A 340 0.11 9.89 -10.42
CA ASP A 340 -0.06 11.34 -10.47
C ASP A 340 0.91 12.00 -11.46
N GLU A 341 0.76 13.31 -11.63
CA GLU A 341 1.54 14.09 -12.60
C GLU A 341 3.04 14.10 -12.27
N ALA A 342 3.41 14.06 -10.99
CA ALA A 342 4.81 14.06 -10.56
C ALA A 342 5.51 12.76 -10.96
N VAL A 343 4.87 11.62 -10.70
CA VAL A 343 5.39 10.30 -11.10
C VAL A 343 5.46 10.18 -12.63
N ILE A 344 4.44 10.65 -13.35
CA ILE A 344 4.46 10.67 -14.83
C ILE A 344 5.63 11.52 -15.34
N ALA A 345 5.86 12.70 -14.77
CA ALA A 345 6.99 13.56 -15.15
C ALA A 345 8.33 12.87 -14.89
N ALA A 346 8.49 12.20 -13.73
CA ALA A 346 9.70 11.46 -13.40
C ALA A 346 9.97 10.31 -14.39
N LEU A 347 8.94 9.52 -14.76
CA LEU A 347 9.07 8.45 -15.76
C LEU A 347 9.53 8.99 -17.12
N LYS A 348 8.92 10.10 -17.58
CA LYS A 348 9.30 10.75 -18.84
C LYS A 348 10.73 11.27 -18.81
N LEU A 349 11.14 11.91 -17.72
CA LEU A 349 12.50 12.39 -17.56
C LEU A 349 13.50 11.23 -17.52
N ALA A 350 13.17 10.09 -16.89
CA ALA A 350 14.03 8.91 -16.91
C ALA A 350 14.25 8.39 -18.34
N VAL A 351 13.19 8.31 -19.17
CA VAL A 351 13.33 7.97 -20.59
C VAL A 351 14.24 8.98 -21.32
N MET A 352 14.06 10.28 -21.08
CA MET A 352 14.90 11.32 -21.68
C MET A 352 16.37 11.26 -21.24
N ARG A 353 16.65 10.73 -20.03
CA ARG A 353 18.02 10.43 -19.55
C ARG A 353 18.62 9.18 -20.19
N GLY A 354 17.85 8.41 -20.96
CA GLY A 354 18.31 7.16 -21.58
C GLY A 354 18.14 5.91 -20.69
N VAL A 355 17.38 6.01 -19.59
CA VAL A 355 17.09 4.88 -18.70
C VAL A 355 16.11 3.91 -19.37
N ASP A 356 16.33 2.59 -19.27
CA ASP A 356 15.37 1.58 -19.74
C ASP A 356 14.19 1.49 -18.76
N VAL A 357 13.11 2.22 -19.09
CA VAL A 357 11.88 2.26 -18.28
C VAL A 357 10.89 1.21 -18.78
N ARG A 358 10.55 0.24 -17.92
CA ARG A 358 9.54 -0.78 -18.22
C ARG A 358 8.46 -0.84 -17.16
N ILE A 359 7.21 -1.01 -17.57
CA ILE A 359 6.08 -1.18 -16.64
C ILE A 359 5.28 -2.41 -17.02
N LEU A 360 5.11 -3.36 -16.11
CA LEU A 360 4.25 -4.53 -16.29
C LEU A 360 2.92 -4.33 -15.56
N ILE A 361 1.82 -4.47 -16.29
CA ILE A 361 0.44 -4.31 -15.79
C ILE A 361 -0.42 -5.54 -16.16
N PRO A 362 -1.57 -5.77 -15.50
CA PRO A 362 -2.42 -6.90 -15.83
C PRO A 362 -3.11 -6.77 -17.20
N SER A 363 -3.29 -7.91 -17.89
CA SER A 363 -4.21 -8.00 -19.05
C SER A 363 -5.66 -8.29 -18.64
N ARG A 364 -5.86 -8.92 -17.47
CA ARG A 364 -7.16 -9.26 -16.91
C ARG A 364 -7.57 -8.23 -15.87
N ARG A 365 -8.84 -7.85 -15.85
CA ARG A 365 -9.37 -6.87 -14.88
C ARG A 365 -10.08 -7.56 -13.72
N ASP A 366 -9.81 -7.09 -12.53
CA ASP A 366 -10.63 -7.30 -11.33
C ASP A 366 -11.58 -6.11 -11.10
N HIS A 367 -11.13 -4.88 -11.37
CA HIS A 367 -11.90 -3.64 -11.28
C HIS A 367 -12.03 -2.94 -12.65
N VAL A 368 -13.27 -2.68 -13.07
CA VAL A 368 -13.57 -2.12 -14.41
C VAL A 368 -13.04 -0.70 -14.58
N VAL A 369 -13.32 0.18 -13.62
CA VAL A 369 -13.00 1.61 -13.73
C VAL A 369 -11.49 1.82 -13.76
N VAL A 370 -10.76 1.20 -12.83
CA VAL A 370 -9.30 1.27 -12.77
C VAL A 370 -8.67 0.73 -14.05
N PHE A 371 -9.14 -0.43 -14.53
CA PHE A 371 -8.59 -1.03 -15.75
C PHE A 371 -8.77 -0.15 -17.00
N GLU A 372 -9.93 0.48 -17.17
CA GLU A 372 -10.14 1.38 -18.32
C GLU A 372 -9.38 2.71 -18.16
N ALA A 373 -9.22 3.23 -16.94
CA ALA A 373 -8.35 4.38 -16.68
C ALA A 373 -6.89 4.06 -17.00
N SER A 374 -6.37 2.92 -16.53
CA SER A 374 -4.98 2.50 -16.75
C SER A 374 -4.61 2.34 -18.22
N LYS A 375 -5.56 2.09 -19.12
CA LYS A 375 -5.28 2.10 -20.58
C LYS A 375 -4.83 3.46 -21.09
N LEU A 376 -5.43 4.54 -20.58
CA LEU A 376 -5.03 5.90 -21.00
C LEU A 376 -3.64 6.23 -20.47
N TYR A 377 -3.36 5.91 -19.20
CA TYR A 377 -2.02 6.12 -18.64
C TYR A 377 -0.96 5.26 -19.34
N ALA A 378 -1.26 3.99 -19.63
CA ALA A 378 -0.36 3.11 -20.38
C ALA A 378 -0.05 3.69 -21.76
N ARG A 379 -1.07 4.20 -22.47
CA ARG A 379 -0.88 4.88 -23.76
C ARG A 379 -0.03 6.14 -23.61
N ASP A 380 -0.37 7.03 -22.68
CA ASP A 380 0.32 8.32 -22.52
C ASP A 380 1.81 8.12 -22.14
N LEU A 381 2.13 7.04 -21.42
CA LEU A 381 3.51 6.65 -21.09
C LEU A 381 4.22 5.96 -22.27
N ALA A 382 3.53 5.09 -23.00
CA ALA A 382 4.07 4.45 -24.21
C ALA A 382 4.42 5.49 -25.29
N ASP A 383 3.53 6.47 -25.51
CA ASP A 383 3.77 7.60 -26.43
C ASP A 383 5.00 8.44 -26.00
N ALA A 384 5.40 8.36 -24.73
CA ALA A 384 6.59 9.05 -24.18
C ALA A 384 7.85 8.16 -24.12
N GLY A 385 7.81 6.94 -24.67
CA GLY A 385 8.95 6.02 -24.75
C GLY A 385 9.11 5.03 -23.58
N VAL A 386 8.16 4.99 -22.64
CA VAL A 386 8.12 3.94 -21.61
C VAL A 386 7.62 2.64 -22.23
N LYS A 387 8.33 1.53 -22.03
CA LYS A 387 7.87 0.22 -22.51
C LYS A 387 6.84 -0.37 -21.55
N VAL A 388 5.57 -0.27 -21.89
CA VAL A 388 4.48 -0.80 -21.05
C VAL A 388 4.07 -2.18 -21.55
N PHE A 389 3.93 -3.16 -20.67
CA PHE A 389 3.62 -4.55 -21.00
C PHE A 389 2.38 -5.03 -20.25
N ARG A 390 1.58 -5.89 -20.90
CA ARG A 390 0.43 -6.57 -20.31
C ARG A 390 0.69 -8.05 -20.08
N TYR A 391 0.65 -8.47 -18.82
CA TYR A 391 0.84 -9.86 -18.41
C TYR A 391 -0.34 -10.74 -18.84
N ARG A 392 -0.10 -11.77 -19.66
CA ARG A 392 -1.16 -12.62 -20.26
C ARG A 392 -1.71 -13.73 -19.36
N PRO A 393 -0.87 -14.50 -18.61
CA PRO A 393 -1.33 -15.76 -18.01
C PRO A 393 -2.52 -15.61 -17.08
N GLY A 394 -2.51 -14.60 -16.20
CA GLY A 394 -3.54 -14.40 -15.19
C GLY A 394 -3.61 -12.96 -14.70
N PHE A 395 -4.04 -12.76 -13.45
CA PHE A 395 -4.06 -11.44 -12.85
C PHE A 395 -2.70 -11.13 -12.21
N LEU A 396 -2.07 -10.04 -12.67
CA LEU A 396 -0.84 -9.51 -12.13
C LEU A 396 -1.17 -8.52 -11.00
N HIS A 397 -0.70 -8.82 -9.80
CA HIS A 397 -0.93 -8.03 -8.60
C HIS A 397 0.37 -7.69 -7.85
N GLN A 398 1.53 -7.88 -8.48
CA GLN A 398 2.82 -7.49 -7.91
C GLN A 398 2.95 -5.97 -7.69
N LYS A 399 3.75 -5.57 -6.69
CA LYS A 399 4.20 -4.19 -6.45
C LYS A 399 5.71 -4.21 -6.28
N VAL A 400 6.40 -4.22 -7.41
CA VAL A 400 7.86 -4.35 -7.46
C VAL A 400 8.44 -3.16 -8.20
N VAL A 401 9.53 -2.61 -7.69
CA VAL A 401 10.36 -1.61 -8.38
C VAL A 401 11.79 -2.15 -8.39
N LEU A 402 12.34 -2.43 -9.57
CA LEU A 402 13.75 -2.78 -9.75
C LEU A 402 14.50 -1.53 -10.23
N ILE A 403 15.61 -1.19 -9.56
CA ILE A 403 16.42 0.00 -9.80
C ILE A 403 17.82 -0.47 -10.19
N ASP A 404 18.20 -0.23 -11.45
CA ASP A 404 19.49 -0.60 -11.99
C ASP A 404 19.85 -2.08 -11.68
N ARG A 405 21.10 -2.35 -11.31
CA ARG A 405 21.60 -3.65 -10.84
C ARG A 405 21.84 -3.69 -9.34
N SER A 406 21.32 -2.71 -8.61
CA SER A 406 21.79 -2.41 -7.25
C SER A 406 20.70 -2.46 -6.20
N ALA A 407 19.43 -2.26 -6.55
CA ALA A 407 18.36 -2.27 -5.58
C ALA A 407 17.01 -2.73 -6.14
N ALA A 408 16.16 -3.24 -5.25
CA ALA A 408 14.76 -3.51 -5.54
C ALA A 408 13.86 -3.18 -4.35
N ALA A 409 12.67 -2.67 -4.61
CA ALA A 409 11.63 -2.43 -3.62
C ALA A 409 10.42 -3.33 -3.85
N ILE A 410 9.97 -4.01 -2.80
CA ILE A 410 8.79 -4.89 -2.84
C ILE A 410 7.89 -4.58 -1.64
N GLY A 411 6.57 -4.56 -1.85
CA GLY A 411 5.63 -4.29 -0.78
C GLY A 411 4.18 -4.26 -1.22
N SER A 412 3.40 -3.35 -0.64
CA SER A 412 1.94 -3.29 -0.83
C SER A 412 1.47 -2.14 -1.72
N ALA A 413 2.30 -1.12 -1.95
CA ALA A 413 1.91 0.13 -2.61
C ALA A 413 1.77 -0.01 -4.14
N ASN A 414 0.58 0.26 -4.69
CA ASN A 414 0.39 0.32 -6.14
C ASN A 414 0.91 1.65 -6.70
N LEU A 415 1.01 1.72 -8.04
CA LEU A 415 1.36 2.94 -8.76
C LEU A 415 0.09 3.75 -9.08
N ASP A 416 -0.70 4.07 -8.04
CA ASP A 416 -1.99 4.76 -8.13
C ASP A 416 -2.19 5.84 -7.05
N ASN A 417 -3.13 6.75 -7.28
CA ASN A 417 -3.39 7.87 -6.37
C ASN A 417 -3.92 7.38 -5.01
N ARG A 418 -4.67 6.28 -4.99
CA ARG A 418 -5.19 5.67 -3.77
C ARG A 418 -4.07 5.19 -2.86
N SER A 419 -3.07 4.48 -3.37
CA SER A 419 -1.90 4.04 -2.60
C SER A 419 -1.06 5.23 -2.14
N PHE A 420 -0.96 6.29 -2.96
CA PHE A 420 -0.17 7.46 -2.60
C PHE A 420 -0.79 8.28 -1.47
N ARG A 421 -2.13 8.29 -1.33
CA ARG A 421 -2.84 9.30 -0.53
C ARG A 421 -3.87 8.78 0.46
N LEU A 422 -4.45 7.61 0.20
CA LEU A 422 -5.62 7.13 0.92
C LEU A 422 -5.32 5.85 1.70
N ASN A 423 -4.52 4.95 1.16
CA ASN A 423 -4.15 3.74 1.86
C ASN A 423 -2.93 3.97 2.76
N PHE A 424 -2.90 3.27 3.88
CA PHE A 424 -1.66 2.97 4.57
C PHE A 424 -0.97 1.83 3.83
N GLU A 425 0.24 2.07 3.37
CA GLU A 425 1.04 1.13 2.58
C GLU A 425 2.43 0.95 3.22
N ILE A 426 3.16 -0.06 2.75
CA ILE A 426 4.57 -0.25 3.09
C ILE A 426 5.33 -0.83 1.90
N MET A 427 6.54 -0.32 1.67
CA MET A 427 7.52 -0.88 0.76
C MET A 427 8.80 -1.18 1.53
N VAL A 428 9.52 -2.25 1.17
CA VAL A 428 10.90 -2.44 1.65
C VAL A 428 11.83 -2.32 0.46
N LEU A 429 12.69 -1.31 0.50
CA LEU A 429 13.77 -1.09 -0.46
C LEU A 429 15.02 -1.81 0.03
N THR A 430 15.49 -2.77 -0.75
CA THR A 430 16.68 -3.57 -0.47
C THR A 430 17.77 -3.20 -1.47
N VAL A 431 18.90 -2.72 -0.97
CA VAL A 431 20.11 -2.49 -1.74
C VAL A 431 21.01 -3.71 -1.59
N ASP A 432 21.06 -4.50 -2.65
CA ASP A 432 21.95 -5.64 -2.82
C ASP A 432 21.93 -6.10 -4.29
N ARG A 433 23.10 -6.48 -4.83
CA ARG A 433 23.22 -6.87 -6.23
C ARG A 433 22.62 -8.25 -6.50
N ALA A 434 22.83 -9.22 -5.61
CA ALA A 434 22.32 -10.58 -5.80
C ALA A 434 20.78 -10.61 -5.73
N PHE A 435 20.20 -9.86 -4.80
CA PHE A 435 18.75 -9.67 -4.70
C PHE A 435 18.19 -8.92 -5.92
N ALA A 436 18.87 -7.88 -6.41
CA ALA A 436 18.47 -7.20 -7.64
C ALA A 436 18.51 -8.13 -8.87
N ASP A 437 19.53 -8.98 -8.97
CA ASP A 437 19.65 -10.01 -10.03
C ASP A 437 18.53 -11.09 -9.88
N GLU A 438 18.16 -11.50 -8.66
CA GLU A 438 17.01 -12.40 -8.39
C GLU A 438 15.69 -11.79 -8.89
N VAL A 439 15.45 -10.52 -8.54
CA VAL A 439 14.26 -9.78 -8.98
C VAL A 439 14.26 -9.57 -10.50
N GLU A 440 15.41 -9.27 -11.10
CA GLU A 440 15.55 -9.18 -12.56
C GLU A 440 15.16 -10.50 -13.24
N ALA A 441 15.66 -11.63 -12.76
CA ALA A 441 15.35 -12.94 -13.33
C ALA A 441 13.84 -13.23 -13.23
N MET A 442 13.24 -12.96 -12.08
CA MET A 442 11.80 -13.08 -11.87
C MET A 442 11.00 -12.21 -12.87
N LEU A 443 11.34 -10.92 -12.98
CA LEU A 443 10.63 -9.99 -13.87
C LEU A 443 10.85 -10.31 -15.35
N THR A 444 12.03 -10.79 -15.72
CA THR A 444 12.32 -11.21 -17.10
C THR A 444 11.44 -12.39 -17.50
N ALA A 445 11.24 -13.36 -16.61
CA ALA A 445 10.30 -14.46 -16.84
C ALA A 445 8.85 -13.95 -16.98
N ASP A 446 8.44 -12.96 -16.16
CA ASP A 446 7.10 -12.37 -16.26
C ASP A 446 6.92 -11.57 -17.58
N PHE A 447 7.94 -10.82 -18.01
CA PHE A 447 7.93 -10.08 -19.29
C PHE A 447 7.87 -11.01 -20.51
N ALA A 448 8.51 -12.18 -20.45
CA ALA A 448 8.44 -13.19 -21.52
C ALA A 448 7.02 -13.72 -21.75
N LEU A 449 6.15 -13.61 -20.74
CA LEU A 449 4.74 -14.00 -20.80
C LEU A 449 3.80 -12.81 -21.08
N ALA A 450 4.36 -11.63 -21.36
CA ALA A 450 3.62 -10.41 -21.58
C ALA A 450 3.56 -10.02 -23.07
N TYR A 451 2.81 -8.97 -23.38
CA TYR A 451 2.90 -8.28 -24.66
C TYR A 451 3.04 -6.78 -24.45
N GLU A 452 3.83 -6.13 -25.28
CA GLU A 452 3.98 -4.68 -25.24
C GLU A 452 2.67 -4.00 -25.67
N VAL A 453 2.30 -2.95 -24.93
CA VAL A 453 1.12 -2.13 -25.22
C VAL A 453 1.44 -1.27 -26.43
N ASP A 454 0.70 -1.51 -27.51
CA ASP A 454 0.73 -0.67 -28.69
C ASP A 454 -0.30 0.46 -28.57
N ALA A 455 0.08 1.68 -28.95
CA ALA A 455 -0.79 2.83 -29.10
C ALA A 455 -2.04 2.55 -29.98
N SER A 456 -2.02 1.49 -30.80
CA SER A 456 -3.20 1.03 -31.54
C SER A 456 -4.35 0.49 -30.67
N GLU A 457 -4.12 0.08 -29.41
CA GLU A 457 -5.17 -0.43 -28.51
C GLU A 457 -6.29 0.61 -28.30
N TYR A 458 -5.90 1.88 -28.12
CA TYR A 458 -6.85 3.00 -28.02
C TYR A 458 -7.50 3.33 -29.37
N ARG A 459 -6.72 3.38 -30.46
CA ARG A 459 -7.22 3.75 -31.79
C ARG A 459 -8.24 2.74 -32.33
N ARG A 460 -8.06 1.45 -32.04
CA ARG A 460 -8.95 0.37 -32.44
C ARG A 460 -10.19 0.24 -31.54
N SER A 461 -10.23 0.94 -30.41
CA SER A 461 -11.37 0.89 -29.49
C SER A 461 -12.57 1.68 -30.05
N PRO A 462 -13.80 1.15 -29.96
CA PRO A 462 -15.02 1.87 -30.34
C PRO A 462 -15.13 3.23 -29.64
N ALA A 463 -15.77 4.21 -30.30
CA ALA A 463 -15.89 5.58 -29.78
C ALA A 463 -16.48 5.64 -28.36
N TRP A 464 -17.54 4.88 -28.08
CA TRP A 464 -18.15 4.81 -26.74
C TRP A 464 -17.16 4.31 -25.68
N ARG A 465 -16.28 3.37 -26.02
CA ARG A 465 -15.28 2.83 -25.08
C ARG A 465 -14.18 3.84 -24.82
N ARG A 466 -13.78 4.62 -25.83
CA ARG A 466 -12.85 5.74 -25.66
C ARG A 466 -13.42 6.77 -24.69
N VAL A 467 -14.70 7.14 -24.84
CA VAL A 467 -15.40 8.03 -23.89
C VAL A 467 -15.40 7.42 -22.48
N ALA A 468 -15.72 6.12 -22.35
CA ALA A 468 -15.72 5.44 -21.05
C ALA A 468 -14.34 5.44 -20.38
N MET A 469 -13.24 5.29 -21.13
CA MET A 469 -11.88 5.40 -20.59
C MET A 469 -11.61 6.80 -20.00
N HIS A 470 -12.02 7.86 -20.70
CA HIS A 470 -11.86 9.24 -20.21
C HIS A 470 -12.72 9.53 -18.99
N ILE A 471 -13.97 9.03 -18.97
CA ILE A 471 -14.83 9.09 -17.78
C ILE A 471 -14.17 8.36 -16.61
N ALA A 472 -13.61 7.17 -16.84
CA ALA A 472 -12.91 6.42 -15.81
C ALA A 472 -11.71 7.19 -15.23
N ARG A 473 -10.95 7.90 -16.08
CA ARG A 473 -9.83 8.77 -15.65
C ARG A 473 -10.28 9.92 -14.75
N LEU A 474 -11.53 10.41 -14.85
CA LEU A 474 -12.04 11.44 -13.92
C LEU A 474 -12.09 10.96 -12.47
N PHE A 475 -12.15 9.65 -12.24
CA PHE A 475 -12.09 9.06 -10.91
C PHE A 475 -10.66 8.90 -10.39
N ALA A 476 -9.63 9.19 -11.18
CA ALA A 476 -8.21 9.01 -10.82
C ALA A 476 -7.84 9.46 -9.39
N PRO A 477 -8.35 10.58 -8.83
CA PRO A 477 -7.99 10.99 -7.46
C PRO A 477 -8.35 9.99 -6.36
N ILE A 478 -9.30 9.08 -6.60
CA ILE A 478 -9.75 8.06 -5.63
C ILE A 478 -9.41 6.62 -6.05
N LEU A 479 -8.87 6.45 -7.28
CA LEU A 479 -8.48 5.16 -7.85
C LEU A 479 -7.11 4.72 -7.37
#